data_AF-B1NL11-F1
#
_entry.id   AF-B1NL11-F1
#
_cell.length_a   1.000
_cell.length_b   1.000
_cell.length_c   1.000
_cell.angle_alpha   90.00
_cell.angle_beta   90.00
_cell.angle_gamma   90.00
#
_symmetry.space_group_name_H-M   'P 1'
#
loop_
_entity.id
_entity.type
_entity.pdbx_description
1 polymer ?
#
loop_
_entity_poly.entity_id
_entity_poly.type
_entity_poly.pdbx_seq_one_letter_code
_entity_poly.pdbx_strand_id
1 'polypeptide(L)'
;AFFSQHFTHQFFKSDMREGPAFTVAKGHGVDLGHIYGDNLERQHKLRLFKDGKLKYQIIDGEVYPPTVKEVGVDMHYPPHVPDSDRFAVGHEAFGLVPGLMMYAPIWL
;
A
#
# COMPACT_ATOMS: atom_id res chain seq x y z
N ALA A 1 12.69 8.37 10.99
CA ALA A 1 11.66 9.22 10.35
C ALA A 1 10.69 8.39 9.50
N PHE A 2 11.16 7.60 8.54
CA PHE A 2 10.26 6.85 7.65
C PHE A 2 9.51 5.69 8.32
N PHE A 3 10.11 5.01 9.31
CA PHE A 3 9.38 3.98 10.07
C PHE A 3 8.14 4.53 10.77
N SER A 4 8.29 5.65 11.49
CA SER A 4 7.15 6.26 12.19
C SER A 4 6.07 6.66 11.20
N GLN A 5 6.43 7.22 10.04
CA GLN A 5 5.46 7.56 9.00
C GLN A 5 4.77 6.30 8.46
N HIS A 6 5.50 5.27 8.07
CA HIS A 6 4.95 4.03 7.55
C HIS A 6 4.01 3.35 8.56
N PHE A 7 4.46 3.22 9.81
CA PHE A 7 3.72 2.55 10.89
C PHE A 7 2.43 3.29 11.26
N THR A 8 2.46 4.62 11.42
CA THR A 8 1.28 5.34 11.92
C THR A 8 0.19 5.51 10.88
N HIS A 9 0.52 5.52 9.58
CA HIS A 9 -0.48 5.66 8.51
C HIS A 9 -1.42 4.46 8.39
N GLN A 10 -1.16 3.34 9.07
CA GLN A 10 -2.12 2.24 9.13
C GLN A 10 -3.38 2.60 9.95
N PHE A 11 -3.25 3.48 10.96
CA PHE A 11 -4.36 3.86 11.84
C PHE A 11 -4.67 5.36 11.84
N PHE A 12 -3.78 6.21 11.32
CA PHE A 12 -4.07 7.61 11.02
C PHE A 12 -4.37 7.79 9.53
N LYS A 13 -5.63 7.61 9.17
CA LYS A 13 -6.12 7.70 7.79
C LYS A 13 -7.44 8.48 7.73
N SER A 14 -7.33 9.81 7.84
CA SER A 14 -8.49 10.72 7.88
C SER A 14 -9.35 10.61 6.62
N ASP A 15 -10.67 10.58 6.80
CA ASP A 15 -11.64 10.63 5.71
C ASP A 15 -11.88 12.08 5.29
N MET A 16 -11.22 12.49 4.22
CA MET A 16 -11.31 13.88 3.74
C MET A 16 -12.68 14.23 3.15
N ARG A 17 -13.56 13.24 2.90
CA ARG A 17 -14.93 13.48 2.41
C ARG A 17 -15.87 13.82 3.57
N GLU A 18 -15.75 13.09 4.68
CA GLU A 18 -16.58 13.26 5.87
C GLU A 18 -16.04 14.32 6.85
N GLY A 19 -14.73 14.59 6.79
CA GLY A 19 -14.08 15.65 7.56
C GLY A 19 -13.00 15.15 8.53
N PRO A 20 -12.29 16.07 9.21
CA PRO A 20 -11.03 15.76 9.92
C PRO A 20 -11.18 14.79 11.10
N ALA A 21 -12.39 14.65 11.65
CA ALA A 21 -12.68 13.75 12.77
C ALA A 21 -13.03 12.31 12.33
N PHE A 22 -13.14 12.05 11.04
CA PHE A 22 -13.52 10.74 10.50
C PHE A 22 -12.30 9.99 9.97
N THR A 23 -12.36 8.65 9.98
CA THR A 23 -11.26 7.78 9.51
C THR A 23 -11.80 6.68 8.60
N VAL A 24 -11.01 6.34 7.57
CA VAL A 24 -11.25 5.17 6.72
C VAL A 24 -10.55 3.91 7.27
N ALA A 25 -9.59 4.05 8.20
CA ALA A 25 -8.92 2.93 8.86
C ALA A 25 -9.80 2.34 9.97
N LYS A 26 -10.75 1.47 9.60
CA LYS A 26 -11.76 0.90 10.52
C LYS A 26 -11.22 -0.11 11.53
N GLY A 27 -9.97 -0.58 11.39
CA GLY A 27 -9.32 -1.44 12.39
C GLY A 27 -8.89 -0.71 13.67
N HIS A 28 -8.85 0.62 13.67
CA HIS A 28 -8.53 1.47 14.83
C HIS A 28 -7.24 1.08 15.59
N GLY A 29 -6.23 0.56 14.89
CA GLY A 29 -5.00 0.12 15.53
C GLY A 29 -4.03 -0.58 14.59
N VAL A 30 -3.25 -1.51 15.14
CA VAL A 30 -2.22 -2.25 14.41
C VAL A 30 -2.86 -3.49 13.77
N ASP A 31 -3.44 -3.30 12.59
CA ASP A 31 -4.07 -4.36 11.77
C ASP A 31 -3.27 -4.69 10.49
N LEU A 32 -2.16 -3.98 10.26
CA LEU A 32 -1.35 -4.04 9.04
C LEU A 32 -2.13 -3.72 7.75
N GLY A 33 -3.21 -2.92 7.82
CA GLY A 33 -3.99 -2.49 6.65
C GLY A 33 -3.16 -1.68 5.64
N HIS A 34 -2.12 -0.99 6.09
CA HIS A 34 -1.14 -0.35 5.21
C HIS A 34 -0.31 -1.32 4.33
N ILE A 35 -0.28 -2.61 4.67
CA ILE A 35 0.34 -3.68 3.87
C ILE A 35 -0.74 -4.46 3.11
N TYR A 36 -1.79 -4.90 3.80
CA TYR A 36 -2.80 -5.82 3.27
C TYR A 36 -4.01 -5.13 2.61
N GLY A 37 -4.17 -3.82 2.77
CA GLY A 37 -5.34 -3.06 2.38
C GLY A 37 -6.34 -2.88 3.52
N ASP A 38 -7.07 -1.76 3.49
CA ASP A 38 -8.10 -1.40 4.48
C ASP A 38 -9.47 -2.05 4.24
N ASN A 39 -9.61 -2.80 3.13
CA ASN A 39 -10.83 -3.51 2.76
C ASN A 39 -10.51 -4.82 2.03
N LEU A 40 -11.48 -5.73 2.04
CA LEU A 40 -11.32 -7.09 1.52
C LEU A 40 -11.07 -7.13 0.00
N GLU A 41 -11.68 -6.22 -0.76
CA GLU A 41 -11.48 -6.14 -2.21
C GLU A 41 -10.03 -5.84 -2.55
N ARG A 42 -9.45 -4.81 -1.90
CA ARG A 42 -8.04 -4.44 -2.04
C ARG A 42 -7.14 -5.59 -1.60
N GLN A 43 -7.43 -6.22 -0.47
CA GLN A 43 -6.68 -7.37 0.01
C GLN A 43 -6.64 -8.51 -1.01
N HIS A 44 -7.79 -8.84 -1.63
CA HIS A 44 -7.85 -9.88 -2.65
C HIS A 44 -7.04 -9.51 -3.90
N LYS A 45 -7.09 -8.26 -4.35
CA LYS A 45 -6.29 -7.80 -5.50
C LYS A 45 -4.79 -7.95 -5.27
N LEU A 46 -4.33 -7.73 -4.04
CA LEU A 46 -2.92 -7.82 -3.62
C LEU A 46 -2.44 -9.26 -3.35
N ARG A 47 -3.34 -10.22 -3.11
CA ARG A 47 -2.97 -11.60 -2.79
C ARG A 47 -2.65 -12.43 -4.04
N LEU A 48 -1.65 -13.29 -3.93
CA LEU A 48 -1.29 -14.26 -4.96
C LEU A 48 -2.25 -15.47 -4.96
N PHE A 49 -2.95 -15.70 -3.85
CA PHE A 49 -3.80 -16.88 -3.61
C PHE A 49 -3.07 -18.22 -3.77
N LYS A 50 -1.76 -18.20 -3.56
CA LYS A 50 -0.90 -19.37 -3.54
C LYS A 50 0.01 -19.29 -2.32
N ASP A 51 0.07 -20.37 -1.55
CA ASP A 51 0.92 -20.50 -0.36
C ASP A 51 0.71 -19.39 0.68
N GLY A 52 -0.45 -18.72 0.69
CA GLY A 52 -0.74 -17.58 1.56
C GLY A 52 -0.04 -16.26 1.19
N LYS A 53 0.66 -16.19 0.04
CA LYS A 53 1.52 -15.06 -0.34
C LYS A 53 0.76 -13.86 -0.91
N LEU A 54 1.40 -12.69 -0.83
CA LEU A 54 1.08 -11.52 -1.65
C LEU A 54 1.69 -11.66 -3.06
N LYS A 55 1.13 -10.93 -4.02
CA LYS A 55 1.75 -10.74 -5.34
C LYS A 55 3.03 -9.92 -5.19
N TYR A 56 3.96 -10.13 -6.09
CA TYR A 56 5.26 -9.45 -6.13
C TYR A 56 5.81 -9.52 -7.54
N GLN A 57 6.84 -8.72 -7.81
CA GLN A 57 7.65 -8.80 -9.02
C GLN A 57 9.13 -8.90 -8.67
N ILE A 58 9.95 -9.31 -9.64
CA ILE A 58 11.40 -9.39 -9.50
C ILE A 58 12.02 -8.32 -10.40
N ILE A 59 12.80 -7.41 -9.80
CA ILE A 59 13.56 -6.37 -10.52
C ILE A 59 15.01 -6.51 -10.08
N ASP A 60 15.92 -6.71 -11.04
CA ASP A 60 17.35 -6.89 -10.80
C ASP A 60 17.70 -7.98 -9.77
N GLY A 61 16.88 -9.04 -9.71
CA GLY A 61 17.05 -10.17 -8.80
C GLY A 61 16.42 -9.99 -7.41
N GLU A 62 15.85 -8.81 -7.12
CA GLU A 62 15.25 -8.48 -5.82
C GLU A 62 13.71 -8.45 -5.90
N VAL A 63 13.06 -8.71 -4.77
CA VAL A 63 11.60 -8.75 -4.64
C VAL A 63 11.04 -7.35 -4.39
N TYR A 64 10.09 -6.93 -5.24
CA TYR A 64 9.36 -5.67 -5.10
C TYR A 64 7.84 -5.89 -5.13
N PRO A 65 7.03 -4.95 -4.61
CA PRO A 65 5.58 -5.00 -4.75
C PRO A 65 5.16 -5.02 -6.23
N PRO A 66 4.00 -5.61 -6.56
CA PRO A 66 3.51 -5.68 -7.93
C PRO A 66 3.17 -4.27 -8.45
N THR A 67 2.94 -4.13 -9.76
CA THR A 67 2.52 -2.82 -10.31
C THR A 67 1.02 -2.59 -10.16
N VAL A 68 0.60 -1.33 -10.12
CA VAL A 68 -0.81 -0.91 -10.19
C VAL A 68 -1.49 -1.52 -11.41
N LYS A 69 -0.80 -1.52 -12.56
CA LYS A 69 -1.29 -2.09 -13.82
C LYS A 69 -1.61 -3.58 -13.71
N GLU A 70 -0.82 -4.33 -12.94
CA GLU A 70 -1.00 -5.78 -12.75
C GLU A 70 -2.19 -6.10 -11.84
N VAL A 71 -2.36 -5.37 -10.73
CA VAL A 71 -3.33 -5.73 -9.68
C VAL A 71 -4.62 -4.91 -9.70
N GLY A 72 -4.62 -3.74 -10.35
CA GLY A 72 -5.80 -2.87 -10.47
C GLY A 72 -6.27 -2.28 -9.15
N VAL A 73 -5.36 -2.01 -8.21
CA VAL A 73 -5.67 -1.25 -6.99
C VAL A 73 -5.41 0.23 -7.22
N ASP A 74 -6.22 1.08 -6.60
CA ASP A 74 -5.99 2.52 -6.64
C ASP A 74 -4.76 2.90 -5.81
N MET A 75 -3.92 3.79 -6.35
CA MET A 75 -2.72 4.30 -5.71
C MET A 75 -2.56 5.77 -6.06
N HIS A 76 -2.18 6.58 -5.08
CA HIS A 76 -1.86 7.98 -5.30
C HIS A 76 -0.41 8.12 -5.77
N TYR A 77 -0.25 8.40 -7.06
CA TYR A 77 1.04 8.73 -7.67
C TYR A 77 0.97 10.10 -8.36
N PRO A 78 2.08 10.85 -8.41
CA PRO A 78 2.19 11.99 -9.30
C PRO A 78 1.96 11.59 -10.77
N PRO A 79 1.26 12.41 -11.59
CA PRO A 79 0.89 12.03 -12.96
C PRO A 79 2.07 11.67 -13.89
N HIS A 80 3.27 12.18 -13.60
CA HIS A 80 4.47 11.97 -14.41
C HIS A 80 5.17 10.63 -14.14
N VAL A 81 4.82 9.90 -13.08
CA VAL A 81 5.40 8.59 -12.79
C VAL A 81 4.87 7.59 -13.81
N PRO A 82 5.72 6.86 -14.55
CA PRO A 82 5.26 5.89 -15.54
C PRO A 82 4.63 4.66 -14.88
N ASP A 83 3.72 3.97 -15.58
CA ASP A 83 2.99 2.82 -15.01
C ASP A 83 3.90 1.67 -14.56
N SER A 84 5.09 1.52 -15.16
CA SER A 84 6.11 0.53 -14.74
C SER A 84 6.61 0.76 -13.33
N ASP A 85 6.59 2.02 -12.87
CA ASP A 85 7.22 2.45 -11.61
C ASP A 85 6.15 2.71 -10.53
N ARG A 86 4.87 2.43 -10.85
CA ARG A 86 3.75 2.55 -9.93
C ARG A 86 3.54 1.24 -9.20
N PHE A 87 4.20 1.07 -8.06
CA PHE A 87 4.00 -0.08 -7.17
C PHE A 87 2.65 -0.02 -6.43
N ALA A 88 2.10 -1.19 -6.18
CA ALA A 88 0.84 -1.40 -5.49
C ALA A 88 1.05 -2.03 -4.13
N VAL A 89 0.57 -1.37 -3.08
CA VAL A 89 0.66 -1.80 -1.67
C VAL A 89 -0.65 -1.53 -0.94
N GLY A 90 -0.77 -1.93 0.33
CA GLY A 90 -1.99 -1.73 1.12
C GLY A 90 -2.42 -0.27 1.26
N HIS A 91 -1.49 0.66 1.50
CA HIS A 91 -1.78 2.08 1.65
C HIS A 91 -1.60 2.88 0.35
N GLU A 92 -2.67 3.50 -0.16
CA GLU A 92 -2.69 4.20 -1.45
C GLU A 92 -1.73 5.40 -1.53
N ALA A 93 -1.48 6.08 -0.41
CA ALA A 93 -0.58 7.24 -0.37
C ALA A 93 0.92 6.90 -0.36
N PHE A 94 1.33 5.63 -0.25
CA PHE A 94 2.75 5.28 -0.19
C PHE A 94 3.48 5.47 -1.51
N GLY A 95 2.75 5.66 -2.62
CA GLY A 95 3.32 6.06 -3.92
C GLY A 95 3.80 7.51 -4.00
N LEU A 96 3.50 8.35 -3.00
CA LEU A 96 3.84 9.78 -3.04
C LEU A 96 5.31 10.08 -2.73
N VAL A 97 5.97 9.25 -1.91
CA VAL A 97 7.37 9.46 -1.52
C VAL A 97 8.13 8.14 -1.41
N PRO A 98 9.36 8.04 -1.94
CA PRO A 98 10.14 6.80 -1.93
C PRO A 98 10.36 6.20 -0.54
N GLY A 99 10.50 7.04 0.50
CA GLY A 99 10.75 6.57 1.87
C GLY A 99 9.58 5.80 2.48
N LEU A 100 8.34 6.04 2.07
CA LEU A 100 7.17 5.26 2.49
C LEU A 100 7.14 3.91 1.80
N MET A 101 7.52 3.88 0.52
CA MET A 101 7.64 2.67 -0.27
C MET A 101 8.78 1.77 0.21
N MET A 102 9.88 2.33 0.74
CA MET A 102 11.05 1.57 1.20
C MET A 102 10.72 0.46 2.22
N TYR A 103 9.77 0.70 3.12
CA TYR A 103 9.37 -0.31 4.12
C TYR A 103 8.42 -1.38 3.55
N ALA A 104 7.74 -1.11 2.44
CA ALA A 104 6.78 -2.05 1.89
C ALA A 104 7.42 -3.36 1.40
N PRO A 105 8.53 -3.38 0.63
CA PRO A 105 9.22 -4.62 0.26
C PRO A 105 9.71 -5.44 1.45
N ILE A 106 10.07 -4.79 2.57
CA ILE A 106 10.57 -5.48 3.77
C ILE A 106 9.44 -6.29 4.46
N TRP A 107 8.20 -5.82 4.36
CA TRP A 107 7.02 -6.44 4.96
C TRP A 107 6.17 -7.28 3.99
N LEU A 108 6.44 -7.21 2.68
CA LEU A 108 5.73 -7.92 1.61
C LEU A 108 6.00 -9.43 1.65
#